data_AF-A0A6A6VIC9-F1
#
_entry.id   AF-A0A6A6VIC9-F1
#
_cell.length_a   1.000
_cell.length_b   1.000
_cell.length_c   1.000
_cell.angle_alpha   90.00
_cell.angle_beta   90.00
_cell.angle_gamma   90.00
#
_symmetry.space_group_name_H-M   'P 1'
#
loop_
_entity.id
_entity.type
_entity.pdbx_description
1 polymer ?
#
loop_
_entity_poly.entity_id
_entity_poly.type
_entity_poly.pdbx_seq_one_letter_code
_entity_poly.pdbx_strand_id
1 'polypeptide(L)'
;MAGANMSELVSAARSFEDVLKGKYPAKTHARKVKEWIVKNGGDEKGTLYLESARKKLLEDSDSEAPFRQRRYFFYLSGCELADSYLTYEMSTEKLTLFIPPVEPDEVIWCGLPMSTEQAKQKYEVDDVRTTTDINPYLTSSNTSPQTTIYAIANQVSDDITFLSYKEKDFTLLKPAIETGRVIKTPYEIALIRKANDISTAAHINVMRAVKSSHTEAELYGVFLKSCIERGSKEQAYHSIVAAGENGATLHYVHNDDTTTGKDVLLLDAGCEVDCYASDITRTFPISGEFSKESAQIYAIVLQMQKQCIAALKAGIKWDDIHELAHRIAIQGLLDLGILRGDANEILAARTSVAFFPHGLGHYLGLDTHDTGGNPNYKDSDPMFRYLRLRGIVPAGSVVTVEPGIYFCRFIIEPYLRDERQRGFIDEGVLERFWSVGGVRIEDNILITEEGCENLTPTPKEMEEVRGIVNGQS
;
A
#
# COMPACT_ATOMS: atom_id res chain seq x y z
N MET A 1 -6.86 25.64 23.12
CA MET A 1 -6.23 24.77 24.12
C MET A 1 -6.97 23.45 24.13
N ALA A 2 -6.36 22.42 23.54
CA ALA A 2 -6.54 20.99 23.80
C ALA A 2 -5.64 20.26 22.81
N GLY A 3 -4.32 20.40 22.98
CA GLY A 3 -3.38 19.47 22.38
C GLY A 3 -3.51 18.18 23.16
N ALA A 4 -4.29 17.23 22.63
CA ALA A 4 -4.22 15.86 23.11
C ALA A 4 -2.82 15.36 22.78
N ASN A 5 -2.05 15.07 23.83
CA ASN A 5 -0.69 14.63 23.75
C ASN A 5 -0.66 13.28 23.03
N MET A 6 -0.19 13.23 21.78
CA MET A 6 -0.11 12.01 20.97
C MET A 6 0.71 10.91 21.70
N SER A 7 1.59 11.32 22.63
CA SER A 7 2.36 10.42 23.48
C SER A 7 1.51 9.60 24.47
N GLU A 8 0.29 10.02 24.83
CA GLU A 8 -0.59 9.26 25.74
C GLU A 8 -1.41 8.17 25.03
N LEU A 9 -1.53 8.21 23.69
CA LEU A 9 -2.20 7.17 22.90
C LEU A 9 -1.28 5.97 22.58
N VAL A 10 0.02 6.08 22.87
CA VAL A 10 1.03 5.03 22.63
C VAL A 10 1.33 4.22 23.90
N SER A 11 0.58 4.46 24.99
CA SER A 11 0.76 3.76 26.27
C SER A 11 -0.25 2.61 26.43
N ALA A 12 0.30 1.39 26.50
CA ALA A 12 -0.33 0.06 26.55
C ALA A 12 -0.66 -0.52 25.17
N ALA A 13 0.11 -1.53 24.78
CA ALA A 13 -0.15 -2.39 23.64
C ALA A 13 -1.52 -3.09 23.79
N ARG A 14 -2.58 -2.37 23.47
CA ARG A 14 -3.84 -2.99 23.05
C ARG A 14 -3.50 -3.75 21.78
N SER A 15 -3.79 -5.05 21.74
CA SER A 15 -3.65 -5.80 20.49
C SER A 15 -4.48 -5.09 19.42
N PHE A 16 -4.09 -5.20 18.14
CA PHE A 16 -4.93 -4.64 17.08
C PHE A 16 -6.37 -5.17 17.19
N GLU A 17 -6.56 -6.41 17.68
CA GLU A 17 -7.88 -6.99 17.95
C GLU A 17 -8.73 -6.15 18.92
N ASP A 18 -8.13 -5.61 19.99
CA ASP A 18 -8.84 -4.75 20.94
C ASP A 18 -9.26 -3.42 20.31
N VAL A 19 -8.44 -2.85 19.43
CA VAL A 19 -8.78 -1.63 18.68
C VAL A 19 -9.91 -1.91 17.68
N LEU A 20 -9.83 -3.04 16.99
CA LEU A 20 -10.80 -3.45 15.95
C LEU A 20 -12.15 -3.91 16.51
N LYS A 21 -12.31 -4.05 17.85
CA LYS A 21 -13.64 -4.19 18.48
C LYS A 21 -14.46 -2.89 18.41
N GLY A 22 -13.80 -1.75 18.21
CA GLY A 22 -14.46 -0.46 17.98
C GLY A 22 -15.10 -0.37 16.61
N LYS A 23 -15.68 0.79 16.30
CA LYS A 23 -16.14 1.11 14.93
C LYS A 23 -15.04 1.78 14.14
N TYR A 24 -15.07 1.58 12.82
CA TYR A 24 -14.26 2.35 11.87
C TYR A 24 -14.50 3.86 12.07
N PRO A 25 -13.46 4.71 12.16
CA PRO A 25 -13.58 6.09 12.63
C PRO A 25 -14.01 7.08 11.52
N ALA A 26 -15.10 6.76 10.82
CA ALA A 26 -15.67 7.51 9.72
C ALA A 26 -15.91 9.00 10.05
N LYS A 27 -16.41 9.33 11.25
CA LYS A 27 -16.63 10.74 11.64
C LYS A 27 -15.33 11.49 11.87
N THR A 28 -14.30 10.80 12.37
CA THR A 28 -12.96 11.40 12.51
C THR A 28 -12.38 11.74 11.14
N HIS A 29 -12.53 10.85 10.16
CA HIS A 29 -12.13 11.09 8.78
C HIS A 29 -12.89 12.27 8.15
N ALA A 30 -14.21 12.32 8.34
CA ALA A 30 -15.04 13.41 7.82
C ALA A 30 -14.62 14.78 8.38
N ARG A 31 -14.27 14.86 9.67
CA ARG A 31 -13.73 16.08 10.30
C ARG A 31 -12.38 16.50 9.72
N LYS A 32 -11.44 15.56 9.54
CA LYS A 32 -10.14 15.84 8.89
C LYS A 32 -10.34 16.46 7.50
N VAL A 33 -11.27 15.90 6.72
CA VAL A 33 -11.61 16.39 5.38
C VAL A 33 -12.23 17.78 5.44
N LYS A 34 -13.19 18.01 6.35
CA LYS A 34 -13.81 19.32 6.60
C LYS A 34 -12.76 20.38 6.95
N GLU A 35 -11.87 20.09 7.90
CA GLU A 35 -10.80 21.00 8.33
C GLU A 35 -9.90 21.40 7.17
N TRP A 36 -9.52 20.44 6.31
CA TRP A 36 -8.73 20.72 5.13
C TRP A 36 -9.49 21.60 4.12
N ILE A 37 -10.75 21.29 3.82
CA ILE A 37 -11.58 22.06 2.87
C ILE A 37 -11.70 23.52 3.34
N VAL A 38 -12.05 23.74 4.61
CA VAL A 38 -12.19 25.09 5.19
C VAL A 38 -10.88 25.86 5.15
N LYS A 39 -9.75 25.21 5.50
CA LYS A 39 -8.42 25.81 5.42
C LYS A 39 -8.04 26.24 4.00
N ASN A 40 -8.59 25.60 2.98
CA ASN A 40 -8.35 25.89 1.57
C ASN A 40 -9.47 26.73 0.92
N GLY A 41 -10.23 27.48 1.72
CA GLY A 41 -11.22 28.45 1.24
C GLY A 41 -12.60 27.88 0.92
N GLY A 42 -12.86 26.61 1.30
CA GLY A 42 -14.18 26.02 1.21
C GLY A 42 -15.16 26.55 2.26
N ASP A 43 -16.44 26.30 2.00
CA ASP A 43 -17.58 26.63 2.84
C ASP A 43 -17.62 25.75 4.09
N GLU A 44 -17.53 26.39 5.27
CA GLU A 44 -17.60 25.74 6.58
C GLU A 44 -18.93 24.99 6.82
N LYS A 45 -19.99 25.38 6.10
CA LYS A 45 -21.33 24.80 6.21
C LYS A 45 -21.68 23.89 5.05
N GLY A 46 -20.72 23.53 4.21
CA GLY A 46 -20.95 22.68 3.04
C GLY A 46 -21.39 21.25 3.36
N THR A 47 -21.70 20.51 2.32
CA THR A 47 -22.06 19.08 2.39
C THR A 47 -21.09 18.28 1.53
N LEU A 48 -20.47 17.23 2.10
CA LEU A 48 -19.70 16.26 1.32
C LEU A 48 -20.65 15.21 0.74
N TYR A 49 -20.43 14.81 -0.50
CA TYR A 49 -21.18 13.74 -1.18
C TYR A 49 -20.22 12.76 -1.87
N LEU A 50 -20.43 11.46 -1.62
CA LEU A 50 -19.66 10.38 -2.24
C LEU A 50 -20.58 9.22 -2.60
N GLU A 51 -20.22 8.50 -3.65
CA GLU A 51 -20.86 7.24 -4.06
C GLU A 51 -19.89 6.08 -3.91
N SER A 52 -20.41 4.92 -3.49
CA SER A 52 -19.66 3.67 -3.48
C SER A 52 -19.35 3.20 -4.90
N ALA A 53 -18.56 2.13 -5.01
CA ALA A 53 -18.52 1.35 -6.23
C ALA A 53 -19.90 0.75 -6.52
N ARG A 54 -20.23 0.65 -7.81
CA ARG A 54 -21.45 0.01 -8.31
C ARG A 54 -21.18 -1.48 -8.54
N LYS A 55 -22.18 -2.33 -8.33
CA LYS A 55 -22.14 -3.66 -8.93
C LYS A 55 -22.10 -3.54 -10.45
N LYS A 56 -21.29 -4.39 -11.07
CA LYS A 56 -21.15 -4.45 -12.53
C LYS A 56 -21.14 -5.90 -12.94
N LEU A 57 -21.69 -6.17 -14.12
CA LEU A 57 -21.52 -7.46 -14.78
C LEU A 57 -20.26 -7.40 -15.65
N LEU A 58 -19.70 -8.57 -15.97
CA LEU A 58 -18.72 -8.69 -17.05
C LEU A 58 -19.38 -8.25 -18.37
N GLU A 59 -18.60 -7.64 -19.25
CA GLU A 59 -19.11 -6.97 -20.47
C GLU A 59 -20.01 -7.87 -21.32
N ASP A 60 -19.67 -9.16 -21.43
CA ASP A 60 -20.32 -10.12 -22.31
C ASP A 60 -21.09 -11.24 -21.57
N SER A 61 -21.34 -11.11 -20.26
CA SER A 61 -22.09 -12.14 -19.52
C SER A 61 -22.93 -11.58 -18.37
N ASP A 62 -23.79 -12.42 -17.81
CA ASP A 62 -24.59 -12.16 -16.60
C ASP A 62 -23.80 -12.39 -15.29
N SER A 63 -22.48 -12.61 -15.38
CA SER A 63 -21.63 -12.83 -14.22
C SER A 63 -21.22 -11.51 -13.57
N GLU A 64 -21.34 -11.39 -12.25
CA GLU A 64 -20.84 -10.22 -11.52
C GLU A 64 -19.31 -10.10 -11.70
N ALA A 65 -18.86 -8.90 -12.05
CA ALA A 65 -17.45 -8.55 -12.06
C ALA A 65 -16.91 -8.48 -10.62
N PRO A 66 -15.63 -8.80 -10.38
CA PRO A 66 -15.03 -8.67 -9.06
C PRO A 66 -15.25 -7.29 -8.44
N PHE A 67 -15.86 -7.26 -7.25
CA PHE A 67 -16.19 -6.02 -6.57
C PHE A 67 -15.00 -5.51 -5.74
N ARG A 68 -14.61 -4.27 -5.98
CA ARG A 68 -13.67 -3.51 -5.13
C ARG A 68 -14.29 -2.15 -4.82
N GLN A 69 -14.35 -1.82 -3.53
CA GLN A 69 -14.93 -0.56 -3.07
C GLN A 69 -14.06 0.64 -3.45
N ARG A 70 -14.70 1.78 -3.76
CA ARG A 70 -14.03 3.08 -3.96
C ARG A 70 -13.37 3.54 -2.66
N ARG A 71 -12.06 3.76 -2.67
CA ARG A 71 -11.30 4.11 -1.45
C ARG A 71 -11.73 5.43 -0.82
N TYR A 72 -12.13 6.43 -1.60
CA TYR A 72 -12.62 7.70 -1.06
C TYR A 72 -13.94 7.54 -0.28
N PHE A 73 -14.87 6.75 -0.83
CA PHE A 73 -16.12 6.42 -0.15
C PHE A 73 -15.87 5.58 1.10
N PHE A 74 -15.03 4.55 0.99
CA PHE A 74 -14.68 3.70 2.13
C PHE A 74 -14.03 4.51 3.25
N TYR A 75 -13.09 5.41 2.95
CA TYR A 75 -12.42 6.25 3.94
C TYR A 75 -13.38 7.06 4.82
N LEU A 76 -14.50 7.54 4.26
CA LEU A 76 -15.48 8.33 5.01
C LEU A 76 -16.65 7.52 5.58
N SER A 77 -16.72 6.21 5.35
CA SER A 77 -17.88 5.39 5.76
C SER A 77 -17.53 4.08 6.47
N GLY A 78 -16.40 3.46 6.12
CA GLY A 78 -16.09 2.06 6.40
C GLY A 78 -17.03 1.06 5.71
N CYS A 79 -17.88 1.53 4.78
CA CYS A 79 -18.96 0.73 4.20
C CYS A 79 -18.49 -0.11 3.01
N GLU A 80 -18.74 -1.42 3.08
CA GLU A 80 -18.37 -2.39 2.06
C GLU A 80 -19.50 -2.64 1.04
N LEU A 81 -20.69 -2.11 1.30
CA LEU A 81 -21.83 -2.33 0.40
C LEU A 81 -21.64 -1.56 -0.90
N ALA A 82 -21.99 -2.22 -2.00
CA ALA A 82 -22.11 -1.60 -3.31
C ALA A 82 -23.34 -0.67 -3.37
N ASP A 83 -23.43 0.09 -4.45
CA ASP A 83 -24.61 0.87 -4.83
C ASP A 83 -25.16 1.79 -3.72
N SER A 84 -24.26 2.31 -2.89
CA SER A 84 -24.53 3.11 -1.70
C SER A 84 -24.04 4.56 -1.89
N TYR A 85 -24.59 5.47 -1.09
CA TYR A 85 -24.20 6.89 -1.06
C TYR A 85 -23.86 7.34 0.35
N LEU A 86 -23.08 8.41 0.47
CA LEU A 86 -22.71 9.00 1.74
C LEU A 86 -22.83 10.52 1.66
N THR A 87 -23.46 11.13 2.66
CA THR A 87 -23.44 12.58 2.87
C THR A 87 -22.86 12.94 4.23
N TYR A 88 -22.08 14.02 4.27
CA TYR A 88 -21.61 14.63 5.52
C TYR A 88 -21.94 16.12 5.54
N GLU A 89 -22.89 16.51 6.37
CA GLU A 89 -23.27 17.92 6.59
C GLU A 89 -22.28 18.55 7.58
N MET A 90 -21.39 19.43 7.08
CA MET A 90 -20.27 19.96 7.86
C MET A 90 -20.71 20.83 9.03
N SER A 91 -21.86 21.52 8.91
CA SER A 91 -22.38 22.42 9.95
C SER A 91 -22.88 21.69 11.20
N THR A 92 -23.57 20.57 11.02
CA THR A 92 -24.10 19.73 12.11
C THR A 92 -23.23 18.53 12.40
N GLU A 93 -22.18 18.30 11.61
CA GLU A 93 -21.33 17.10 11.61
C GLU A 93 -22.15 15.81 11.52
N LYS A 94 -23.22 15.84 10.72
CA LYS A 94 -24.14 14.72 10.53
C LYS A 94 -23.68 13.89 9.34
N LEU A 95 -23.33 12.63 9.60
CA LEU A 95 -22.93 11.65 8.59
C LEU A 95 -24.10 10.69 8.32
N THR A 96 -24.60 10.68 7.08
CA THR A 96 -25.74 9.84 6.67
C THR A 96 -25.29 8.88 5.58
N LEU A 97 -25.53 7.58 5.80
CA LEU A 97 -25.28 6.52 4.81
C LEU A 97 -26.59 6.12 4.13
N PHE A 98 -26.56 5.91 2.81
CA PHE A 98 -27.69 5.44 2.03
C PHE A 98 -27.31 4.09 1.44
N ILE A 99 -28.03 3.03 1.80
CA ILE A 99 -27.78 1.66 1.32
C ILE A 99 -28.93 1.17 0.43
N PRO A 100 -28.73 0.18 -0.46
CA PRO A 100 -29.82 -0.37 -1.26
C PRO A 100 -30.99 -0.87 -0.38
N PRO A 101 -32.25 -0.69 -0.82
CA PRO A 101 -33.41 -1.28 -0.13
C PRO A 101 -33.37 -2.81 -0.17
N VAL A 102 -34.15 -3.44 0.71
CA VAL A 102 -34.36 -4.90 0.66
C VAL A 102 -35.39 -5.20 -0.42
N GLU A 103 -34.95 -5.76 -1.53
CA GLU A 103 -35.83 -6.21 -2.60
C GLU A 103 -36.18 -7.71 -2.40
N PRO A 104 -37.46 -8.10 -2.30
CA PRO A 104 -37.86 -9.47 -2.00
C PRO A 104 -37.28 -10.52 -2.97
N ASP A 105 -37.18 -10.18 -4.25
CA ASP A 105 -36.64 -11.08 -5.26
C ASP A 105 -35.14 -11.31 -5.02
N GLU A 106 -34.36 -10.26 -4.71
CA GLU A 106 -32.92 -10.39 -4.43
C GLU A 106 -32.64 -11.25 -3.19
N VAL A 107 -33.53 -11.26 -2.20
CA VAL A 107 -33.37 -12.10 -0.99
C VAL A 107 -33.30 -13.59 -1.35
N ILE A 108 -34.07 -14.01 -2.36
CA ILE A 108 -34.09 -15.41 -2.82
C ILE A 108 -32.77 -15.78 -3.52
N TRP A 109 -32.20 -14.85 -4.29
CA TRP A 109 -31.02 -15.10 -5.13
C TRP A 109 -29.69 -14.85 -4.43
N CYS A 110 -29.60 -13.80 -3.62
CA CYS A 110 -28.36 -13.27 -3.05
C CYS A 110 -28.31 -13.37 -1.52
N GLY A 111 -29.39 -13.85 -0.89
CA GLY A 111 -29.55 -13.85 0.57
C GLY A 111 -30.03 -12.49 1.09
N LEU A 112 -30.35 -12.44 2.38
CA LEU A 112 -30.87 -11.23 3.02
C LEU A 112 -29.77 -10.15 3.09
N PRO A 113 -29.94 -8.98 2.43
CA PRO A 113 -28.96 -7.91 2.51
C PRO A 113 -28.99 -7.23 3.89
N MET A 114 -27.97 -6.43 4.17
CA MET A 114 -27.88 -5.67 5.42
C MET A 114 -29.03 -4.66 5.53
N SER A 115 -29.74 -4.65 6.66
CA SER A 115 -30.79 -3.65 6.92
C SER A 115 -30.21 -2.31 7.36
N THR A 116 -31.02 -1.24 7.30
CA THR A 116 -30.59 0.10 7.74
C THR A 116 -30.22 0.14 9.23
N GLU A 117 -30.92 -0.64 10.06
CA GLU A 117 -30.67 -0.80 11.49
C GLU A 117 -29.34 -1.52 11.75
N GLN A 118 -29.08 -2.59 11.00
CA GLN A 118 -27.81 -3.30 11.07
C GLN A 118 -26.64 -2.41 10.63
N ALA A 119 -26.81 -1.66 9.54
CA ALA A 119 -25.81 -0.70 9.06
C ALA A 119 -25.55 0.41 10.10
N LYS A 120 -26.59 0.94 10.74
CA LYS A 120 -26.47 1.95 11.82
C LYS A 120 -25.73 1.39 13.04
N GLN A 121 -25.92 0.11 13.34
CA GLN A 121 -25.17 -0.58 14.39
C GLN A 121 -23.72 -0.86 13.99
N LYS A 122 -23.44 -1.24 12.74
CA LYS A 122 -22.08 -1.57 12.24
C LYS A 122 -21.20 -0.33 12.04
N TYR A 123 -21.69 0.66 11.31
CA TYR A 123 -20.90 1.82 10.87
C TYR A 123 -20.98 2.99 11.85
N GLU A 124 -19.96 3.87 11.84
CA GLU A 124 -19.93 5.10 12.65
C GLU A 124 -20.66 6.23 11.92
N VAL A 125 -21.99 6.13 11.83
CA VAL A 125 -22.87 7.08 11.13
C VAL A 125 -24.03 7.53 12.04
N ASP A 126 -24.56 8.72 11.80
CA ASP A 126 -25.65 9.29 12.60
C ASP A 126 -27.03 8.81 12.11
N ASP A 127 -27.17 8.61 10.80
CA ASP A 127 -28.40 8.18 10.14
C ASP A 127 -28.11 7.19 9.02
N VAL A 128 -29.06 6.27 8.77
CA VAL A 128 -29.00 5.34 7.64
C VAL A 128 -30.36 5.32 6.95
N ARG A 129 -30.34 5.47 5.63
CA ARG A 129 -31.54 5.49 4.78
C ARG A 129 -31.38 4.55 3.60
N THR A 130 -32.44 4.38 2.82
CA THR A 130 -32.36 3.67 1.55
C THR A 130 -31.89 4.60 0.43
N THR A 131 -31.29 4.02 -0.61
CA THR A 131 -30.81 4.76 -1.79
C THR A 131 -31.93 5.53 -2.51
N THR A 132 -33.18 5.10 -2.38
CA THR A 132 -34.37 5.82 -2.88
C THR A 132 -34.54 7.21 -2.27
N ASP A 133 -33.98 7.45 -1.10
CA ASP A 133 -34.15 8.71 -0.36
C ASP A 133 -33.09 9.76 -0.71
N ILE A 134 -32.08 9.45 -1.52
CA ILE A 134 -30.93 10.35 -1.73
C ILE A 134 -31.32 11.69 -2.36
N ASN A 135 -32.07 11.67 -3.47
CA ASN A 135 -32.50 12.90 -4.14
C ASN A 135 -33.48 13.72 -3.27
N PRO A 136 -34.50 13.11 -2.63
CA PRO A 136 -35.29 13.79 -1.61
C PRO A 136 -34.45 14.38 -0.46
N TYR A 137 -33.41 13.67 -0.01
CA TYR A 137 -32.53 14.15 1.05
C TYR A 137 -31.75 15.40 0.63
N LEU A 138 -31.11 15.35 -0.54
CA LEU A 138 -30.31 16.45 -1.08
C LEU A 138 -31.14 17.71 -1.37
N THR A 139 -32.44 17.56 -1.58
CA THR A 139 -33.38 18.67 -1.88
C THR A 139 -34.15 19.20 -0.67
N SER A 140 -34.31 18.41 0.39
CA SER A 140 -35.17 18.75 1.55
C SER A 140 -34.49 19.62 2.62
N SER A 141 -33.18 19.81 2.56
CA SER A 141 -32.48 20.63 3.56
C SER A 141 -32.67 22.13 3.29
N ASN A 142 -33.28 22.83 4.26
CA ASN A 142 -33.49 24.28 4.21
C ASN A 142 -32.18 25.09 4.19
N THR A 143 -31.04 24.47 4.50
CA THR A 143 -29.72 25.11 4.45
C THR A 143 -29.03 24.96 3.10
N SER A 144 -29.39 23.96 2.28
CA SER A 144 -28.76 23.70 0.97
C SER A 144 -28.71 24.94 0.07
N PRO A 145 -29.76 25.79 -0.03
CA PRO A 145 -29.74 26.96 -0.93
C PRO A 145 -28.69 28.02 -0.59
N GLN A 146 -28.03 27.90 0.57
CA GLN A 146 -27.00 28.82 1.05
C GLN A 146 -25.61 28.20 1.09
N THR A 147 -25.48 26.90 0.82
CA THR A 147 -24.25 26.14 1.04
C THR A 147 -23.69 25.52 -0.23
N THR A 148 -22.43 25.08 -0.15
CA THR A 148 -21.72 24.39 -1.22
C THR A 148 -21.83 22.87 -1.04
N ILE A 149 -22.10 22.14 -2.13
CA ILE A 149 -21.89 20.68 -2.15
C ILE A 149 -20.53 20.34 -2.75
N TYR A 150 -19.82 19.44 -2.08
CA TYR A 150 -18.51 18.94 -2.47
C TYR A 150 -18.67 17.49 -2.95
N ALA A 151 -18.21 17.21 -4.17
CA ALA A 151 -18.22 15.87 -4.74
C ALA A 151 -16.93 15.61 -5.53
N ILE A 152 -16.70 14.37 -5.97
CA ILE A 152 -15.56 14.04 -6.83
C ILE A 152 -16.02 14.07 -8.29
N ALA A 153 -15.32 14.83 -9.13
CA ALA A 153 -15.59 14.89 -10.56
C ALA A 153 -15.63 13.49 -11.20
N ASN A 154 -16.57 13.26 -12.13
CA ASN A 154 -16.76 11.99 -12.83
C ASN A 154 -17.09 10.77 -11.94
N GLN A 155 -17.48 10.99 -10.68
CA GLN A 155 -17.92 9.94 -9.75
C GLN A 155 -19.37 10.09 -9.30
N VAL A 156 -20.07 11.13 -9.78
CA VAL A 156 -21.48 11.40 -9.52
C VAL A 156 -22.31 10.80 -10.66
N SER A 157 -23.33 10.02 -10.32
CA SER A 157 -24.24 9.38 -11.27
C SER A 157 -25.20 10.40 -11.90
N ASP A 158 -25.61 10.16 -13.15
CA ASP A 158 -26.41 11.11 -13.95
C ASP A 158 -27.78 11.43 -13.33
N ASP A 159 -28.34 10.51 -12.55
CA ASP A 159 -29.63 10.63 -11.87
C ASP A 159 -29.56 11.45 -10.57
N ILE A 160 -28.37 11.81 -10.11
CA ILE A 160 -28.15 12.57 -8.89
C ILE A 160 -28.19 14.07 -9.17
N THR A 161 -29.02 14.79 -8.41
CA THR A 161 -29.21 16.23 -8.60
C THR A 161 -28.80 17.06 -7.39
N PHE A 162 -28.05 18.13 -7.65
CA PHE A 162 -27.59 19.11 -6.66
C PHE A 162 -28.30 20.47 -6.83
N LEU A 163 -29.51 20.51 -7.39
CA LEU A 163 -30.22 21.75 -7.74
C LEU A 163 -30.47 22.68 -6.54
N SER A 164 -30.62 22.13 -5.34
CA SER A 164 -30.89 22.89 -4.13
C SER A 164 -29.65 23.54 -3.52
N TYR A 165 -28.44 23.26 -4.01
CA TYR A 165 -27.21 23.85 -3.50
C TYR A 165 -26.83 25.13 -4.21
N LYS A 166 -26.29 26.11 -3.47
CA LYS A 166 -25.85 27.40 -4.02
C LYS A 166 -24.72 27.22 -5.03
N GLU A 167 -23.71 26.43 -4.63
CA GLU A 167 -22.51 26.16 -5.40
C GLU A 167 -22.21 24.66 -5.42
N LYS A 168 -21.51 24.21 -6.47
CA LYS A 168 -21.06 22.83 -6.63
C LYS A 168 -19.55 22.86 -6.84
N ASP A 169 -18.82 22.23 -5.94
CA ASP A 169 -17.36 22.13 -6.06
C ASP A 169 -16.95 20.67 -6.27
N PHE A 170 -16.18 20.46 -7.34
CA PHE A 170 -15.64 19.15 -7.69
C PHE A 170 -14.11 19.07 -7.59
N THR A 171 -13.50 20.06 -6.93
CA THR A 171 -12.04 20.29 -6.94
C THR A 171 -11.40 20.08 -5.58
N LEU A 172 -12.10 20.39 -4.49
CA LEU A 172 -11.54 20.35 -3.14
C LEU A 172 -11.70 19.00 -2.45
N LEU A 173 -12.76 18.22 -2.73
CA LEU A 173 -13.04 17.00 -1.96
C LEU A 173 -11.96 15.92 -2.11
N LYS A 174 -11.57 15.62 -3.35
CA LYS A 174 -10.55 14.60 -3.65
C LYS A 174 -9.21 14.92 -2.94
N PRO A 175 -8.56 16.09 -3.14
CA PRO A 175 -7.30 16.39 -2.47
C PRO A 175 -7.44 16.48 -0.94
N ALA A 176 -8.59 16.87 -0.41
CA ALA A 176 -8.85 16.84 1.03
C ALA A 176 -8.81 15.41 1.60
N ILE A 177 -9.47 14.46 0.92
CA ILE A 177 -9.45 13.06 1.32
C ILE A 177 -8.04 12.47 1.15
N GLU A 178 -7.38 12.71 0.01
CA GLU A 178 -6.01 12.24 -0.24
C GLU A 178 -5.03 12.74 0.83
N THR A 179 -5.14 14.00 1.25
CA THR A 179 -4.31 14.55 2.33
C THR A 179 -4.66 13.92 3.68
N GLY A 180 -5.95 13.73 3.97
CA GLY A 180 -6.41 13.13 5.22
C GLY A 180 -5.93 11.67 5.40
N ARG A 181 -5.84 10.92 4.30
CA ARG A 181 -5.37 9.51 4.27
C ARG A 181 -3.88 9.34 4.60
N VAL A 182 -3.07 10.38 4.46
CA VAL A 182 -1.63 10.30 4.77
C VAL A 182 -1.40 9.95 6.23
N ILE A 183 -2.17 10.55 7.15
CA ILE A 183 -2.03 10.36 8.61
C ILE A 183 -3.06 9.37 9.12
N LYS A 184 -2.59 8.18 9.49
CA LYS A 184 -3.42 7.06 9.91
C LYS A 184 -3.92 7.27 11.34
N THR A 185 -5.17 6.91 11.58
CA THR A 185 -5.73 6.78 12.93
C THR A 185 -5.28 5.45 13.57
N PRO A 186 -5.42 5.28 14.89
CA PRO A 186 -5.11 4.01 15.54
C PRO A 186 -5.88 2.81 14.97
N TYR A 187 -7.12 3.01 14.51
CA TYR A 187 -7.93 1.94 13.90
C TYR A 187 -7.36 1.51 12.55
N GLU A 188 -6.92 2.46 11.73
CA GLU A 188 -6.28 2.18 10.44
C GLU A 188 -4.96 1.44 10.62
N ILE A 189 -4.14 1.86 11.59
CA ILE A 189 -2.89 1.18 11.94
C ILE A 189 -3.19 -0.26 12.40
N ALA A 190 -4.26 -0.47 13.17
CA ALA A 190 -4.68 -1.80 13.61
C ALA A 190 -5.08 -2.71 12.42
N LEU A 191 -5.77 -2.18 11.40
CA LEU A 191 -6.07 -2.92 10.18
C LEU A 191 -4.81 -3.28 9.39
N ILE A 192 -3.87 -2.34 9.24
CA ILE A 192 -2.58 -2.58 8.56
C ILE A 192 -1.75 -3.64 9.31
N ARG A 193 -1.74 -3.62 10.66
CA ARG A 193 -1.10 -4.67 11.48
C ARG A 193 -1.73 -6.03 11.24
N LYS A 194 -3.06 -6.11 11.25
CA LYS A 194 -3.75 -7.37 10.98
C LYS A 194 -3.44 -7.89 9.58
N ALA A 195 -3.38 -7.02 8.57
CA ALA A 195 -2.95 -7.40 7.23
C ALA A 195 -1.50 -7.91 7.21
N ASN A 196 -0.58 -7.23 7.91
CA ASN A 196 0.82 -7.66 8.05
C ASN A 196 0.95 -9.03 8.73
N ASP A 197 0.16 -9.31 9.77
CA ASP A 197 0.17 -10.59 10.48
C ASP A 197 -0.31 -11.74 9.59
N ILE A 198 -1.39 -11.52 8.85
CA ILE A 198 -1.94 -12.52 7.90
C ILE A 198 -0.93 -12.79 6.79
N SER A 199 -0.40 -11.72 6.17
CA SER A 199 0.62 -11.81 5.13
C SER A 199 1.91 -12.47 5.64
N THR A 200 2.33 -12.17 6.87
CA THR A 200 3.49 -12.82 7.50
C THR A 200 3.31 -14.34 7.60
N ALA A 201 2.14 -14.78 8.05
CA ALA A 201 1.84 -16.21 8.11
C ALA A 201 1.85 -16.83 6.70
N ALA A 202 1.39 -16.12 5.68
CA ALA A 202 1.43 -16.56 4.29
C ALA A 202 2.86 -16.64 3.74
N HIS A 203 3.70 -15.63 3.95
CA HIS A 203 5.13 -15.62 3.62
C HIS A 203 5.85 -16.82 4.24
N ILE A 204 5.65 -17.08 5.54
CA ILE A 204 6.24 -18.23 6.24
C ILE A 204 5.78 -19.56 5.63
N ASN A 205 4.51 -19.67 5.26
CA ASN A 205 3.99 -20.89 4.64
C ASN A 205 4.59 -21.12 3.25
N VAL A 206 4.82 -20.07 2.46
CA VAL A 206 5.52 -20.18 1.18
C VAL A 206 6.98 -20.59 1.39
N MET A 207 7.70 -19.96 2.33
CA MET A 207 9.07 -20.34 2.68
C MET A 207 9.17 -21.83 3.07
N ARG A 208 8.21 -22.34 3.84
CA ARG A 208 8.15 -23.77 4.22
C ARG A 208 7.84 -24.70 3.04
N ALA A 209 7.08 -24.23 2.06
CA ALA A 209 6.67 -25.03 0.91
C ALA A 209 7.70 -25.05 -0.24
N VAL A 210 8.60 -24.06 -0.30
CA VAL A 210 9.47 -23.78 -1.47
C VAL A 210 10.27 -24.99 -1.95
N LYS A 211 10.80 -25.82 -1.04
CA LYS A 211 11.62 -27.00 -1.38
C LYS A 211 10.82 -28.11 -2.04
N SER A 212 9.51 -28.18 -1.76
CA SER A 212 8.60 -29.18 -2.31
C SER A 212 7.81 -28.68 -3.53
N SER A 213 7.94 -27.40 -3.88
CA SER A 213 7.25 -26.81 -5.02
C SER A 213 8.14 -26.78 -6.26
N HIS A 214 7.53 -27.02 -7.42
CA HIS A 214 8.23 -27.12 -8.71
C HIS A 214 7.98 -25.92 -9.63
N THR A 215 6.99 -25.10 -9.30
CA THR A 215 6.58 -23.91 -10.05
C THR A 215 6.27 -22.74 -9.13
N GLU A 216 6.39 -21.53 -9.66
CA GLU A 216 5.98 -20.30 -8.98
C GLU A 216 4.47 -20.31 -8.69
N ALA A 217 3.65 -20.92 -9.58
CA ALA A 217 2.20 -21.00 -9.45
C ALA A 217 1.75 -21.77 -8.19
N GLU A 218 2.45 -22.86 -7.86
CA GLU A 218 2.18 -23.63 -6.64
C GLU A 218 2.38 -22.78 -5.38
N LEU A 219 3.46 -21.99 -5.36
CA LEU A 219 3.80 -21.10 -4.24
C LEU A 219 2.85 -19.92 -4.15
N TYR A 220 2.40 -19.38 -5.29
CA TYR A 220 1.31 -18.41 -5.34
C TYR A 220 0.04 -18.96 -4.71
N GLY A 221 -0.34 -20.20 -5.04
CA GLY A 221 -1.48 -20.89 -4.43
C GLY A 221 -1.34 -21.08 -2.91
N VAL A 222 -0.14 -21.40 -2.41
CA VAL A 222 0.14 -21.50 -0.96
C VAL A 222 -0.09 -20.16 -0.27
N PHE A 223 0.38 -19.06 -0.86
CA PHE A 223 0.18 -17.71 -0.32
C PHE A 223 -1.31 -17.37 -0.20
N LEU A 224 -2.05 -17.54 -1.30
CA LEU A 224 -3.49 -17.24 -1.36
C LEU A 224 -4.29 -18.08 -0.35
N LYS A 225 -4.04 -19.39 -0.29
CA LYS A 225 -4.69 -20.30 0.67
C LYS A 225 -4.48 -19.80 2.10
N SER A 226 -3.25 -19.43 2.44
CA SER A 226 -2.91 -18.97 3.79
C SER A 226 -3.67 -17.70 4.19
N CYS A 227 -3.78 -16.74 3.27
CA CYS A 227 -4.53 -15.50 3.50
C CYS A 227 -6.04 -15.76 3.67
N ILE A 228 -6.62 -16.55 2.77
CA ILE A 228 -8.05 -16.87 2.74
C ILE A 228 -8.47 -17.60 4.02
N GLU A 229 -7.70 -18.59 4.48
CA GLU A 229 -7.97 -19.34 5.71
C GLU A 229 -7.91 -18.46 6.97
N ARG A 230 -7.26 -17.29 6.89
CA ARG A 230 -7.17 -16.29 7.97
C ARG A 230 -8.17 -15.14 7.81
N GLY A 231 -9.11 -15.27 6.88
CA GLY A 231 -10.19 -14.33 6.68
C GLY A 231 -9.86 -13.14 5.79
N SER A 232 -8.69 -13.10 5.14
CA SER A 232 -8.40 -12.13 4.07
C SER A 232 -8.62 -12.79 2.71
N LYS A 233 -9.75 -12.48 2.08
CA LYS A 233 -10.13 -13.03 0.77
C LYS A 233 -9.39 -12.36 -0.39
N GLU A 234 -9.00 -11.11 -0.19
CA GLU A 234 -8.48 -10.24 -1.22
C GLU A 234 -7.00 -9.95 -0.98
N GLN A 235 -6.22 -9.97 -2.06
CA GLN A 235 -4.84 -9.48 -2.02
C GLN A 235 -4.81 -7.97 -2.27
N ALA A 236 -3.88 -7.26 -1.66
CA ALA A 236 -3.76 -5.82 -1.86
C ALA A 236 -3.35 -5.49 -3.31
N TYR A 237 -2.55 -6.36 -3.91
CA TYR A 237 -2.08 -6.32 -5.30
C TYR A 237 -1.85 -7.76 -5.79
N HIS A 238 -1.59 -7.92 -7.09
CA HIS A 238 -1.27 -9.23 -7.63
C HIS A 238 0.12 -9.67 -7.13
N SER A 239 0.19 -10.81 -6.45
CA SER A 239 1.45 -11.30 -5.91
C SER A 239 2.49 -11.52 -7.01
N ILE A 240 3.74 -11.26 -6.66
CA ILE A 240 4.93 -11.49 -7.47
C ILE A 240 5.65 -12.68 -6.84
N VAL A 241 5.72 -13.77 -7.59
CA VAL A 241 6.39 -15.01 -7.15
C VAL A 241 7.45 -15.32 -8.18
N ALA A 242 8.67 -14.84 -7.94
CA ALA A 242 9.70 -14.76 -8.98
C ALA A 242 10.94 -15.57 -8.60
N ALA A 243 11.19 -16.67 -9.33
CA ALA A 243 12.32 -17.56 -9.12
C ALA A 243 13.53 -17.17 -9.98
N GLY A 244 14.71 -17.08 -9.37
CA GLY A 244 15.98 -16.75 -10.03
C GLY A 244 15.90 -15.43 -10.82
N GLU A 245 16.26 -15.47 -12.10
CA GLU A 245 16.31 -14.30 -12.99
C GLU A 245 14.97 -13.54 -13.11
N ASN A 246 13.83 -14.19 -12.87
CA ASN A 246 12.52 -13.52 -12.87
C ASN A 246 12.46 -12.43 -11.78
N GLY A 247 13.21 -12.60 -10.68
CA GLY A 247 13.32 -11.60 -9.61
C GLY A 247 13.92 -10.25 -10.05
N ALA A 248 14.53 -10.19 -11.25
CA ALA A 248 15.00 -8.94 -11.86
C ALA A 248 13.86 -8.11 -12.50
N THR A 249 12.66 -8.68 -12.63
CA THR A 249 11.47 -8.00 -13.18
C THR A 249 10.60 -7.49 -12.04
N LEU A 250 10.56 -6.17 -11.85
CA LEU A 250 10.01 -5.55 -10.64
C LEU A 250 8.54 -5.89 -10.35
N HIS A 251 7.68 -5.96 -11.37
CA HIS A 251 6.26 -6.34 -11.27
C HIS A 251 5.98 -7.63 -12.05
N TYR A 252 6.76 -8.68 -11.78
CA TYR A 252 6.58 -9.99 -12.40
C TYR A 252 5.31 -10.68 -11.89
N VAL A 253 4.32 -10.89 -12.78
CA VAL A 253 3.01 -11.47 -12.40
C VAL A 253 2.63 -12.71 -13.21
N HIS A 254 3.55 -13.21 -14.04
CA HIS A 254 3.31 -14.45 -14.79
C HIS A 254 3.17 -15.64 -13.85
N ASN A 255 4.07 -15.73 -12.85
CA ASN A 255 4.02 -16.71 -11.75
C ASN A 255 3.81 -18.16 -12.23
N ASP A 256 4.40 -18.53 -13.37
CA ASP A 256 4.19 -19.83 -14.01
C ASP A 256 5.49 -20.51 -14.45
N ASP A 257 6.66 -19.93 -14.14
CA ASP A 257 7.95 -20.54 -14.43
C ASP A 257 8.34 -21.60 -13.38
N THR A 258 9.32 -22.42 -13.70
CA THR A 258 9.84 -23.43 -12.80
C THR A 258 10.77 -22.83 -11.74
N THR A 259 10.62 -23.32 -10.51
CA THR A 259 11.56 -23.08 -9.40
C THR A 259 12.79 -23.99 -9.47
N THR A 260 12.76 -25.03 -10.32
CA THR A 260 13.79 -26.07 -10.36
C THR A 260 15.12 -25.51 -10.85
N GLY A 261 16.18 -25.72 -10.06
CA GLY A 261 17.54 -25.28 -10.40
C GLY A 261 17.77 -23.77 -10.26
N LYS A 262 16.80 -23.02 -9.72
CA LYS A 262 16.93 -21.60 -9.39
C LYS A 262 17.48 -21.45 -7.96
N ASP A 263 18.23 -20.37 -7.73
CA ASP A 263 18.92 -20.14 -6.45
C ASP A 263 17.97 -19.58 -5.38
N VAL A 264 17.36 -18.44 -5.67
CA VAL A 264 16.45 -17.72 -4.77
C VAL A 264 15.06 -17.55 -5.37
N LEU A 265 14.09 -17.36 -4.50
CA LEU A 265 12.76 -16.87 -4.83
C LEU A 265 12.55 -15.51 -4.17
N LEU A 266 12.17 -14.51 -4.97
CA LEU A 266 11.67 -13.23 -4.50
C LEU A 266 10.14 -13.32 -4.48
N LEU A 267 9.58 -13.30 -3.27
CA LEU A 267 8.14 -13.25 -3.02
C LEU A 267 7.80 -11.83 -2.58
N ASP A 268 7.07 -11.11 -3.41
CA ASP A 268 6.46 -9.83 -3.07
C ASP A 268 4.94 -10.00 -3.10
N ALA A 269 4.36 -10.05 -1.91
CA ALA A 269 2.95 -10.36 -1.73
C ALA A 269 2.40 -9.83 -0.41
N GLY A 270 1.20 -9.26 -0.46
CA GLY A 270 0.49 -8.75 0.70
C GLY A 270 -1.03 -8.82 0.53
N CYS A 271 -1.72 -9.19 1.60
CA CYS A 271 -3.16 -9.20 1.66
C CYS A 271 -3.73 -7.83 2.06
N GLU A 272 -5.04 -7.64 1.88
CA GLU A 272 -5.76 -6.52 2.48
C GLU A 272 -6.78 -6.97 3.54
N VAL A 273 -7.03 -6.12 4.53
CA VAL A 273 -8.09 -6.31 5.53
C VAL A 273 -8.95 -5.06 5.53
N ASP A 274 -10.23 -5.21 5.21
CA ASP A 274 -11.20 -4.11 5.09
C ASP A 274 -10.62 -2.97 4.22
N CYS A 275 -10.08 -3.32 3.05
CA CYS A 275 -9.37 -2.44 2.09
C CYS A 275 -8.00 -1.89 2.55
N TYR A 276 -7.53 -2.13 3.78
CA TYR A 276 -6.18 -1.70 4.20
C TYR A 276 -5.13 -2.73 3.82
N ALA A 277 -4.15 -2.29 3.04
CA ALA A 277 -3.10 -3.11 2.48
C ALA A 277 -1.98 -3.42 3.48
N SER A 278 -1.38 -4.59 3.28
CA SER A 278 0.01 -4.88 3.63
C SER A 278 0.82 -5.04 2.34
N ASP A 279 2.13 -4.80 2.43
CA ASP A 279 3.03 -4.89 1.29
C ASP A 279 4.38 -5.43 1.77
N ILE A 280 4.70 -6.68 1.42
CA ILE A 280 5.83 -7.38 2.04
C ILE A 280 6.57 -8.14 0.95
N THR A 281 7.85 -7.84 0.84
CA THR A 281 8.79 -8.60 0.01
C THR A 281 9.79 -9.36 0.87
N ARG A 282 9.96 -10.65 0.59
CA ARG A 282 11.04 -11.49 1.09
C ARG A 282 11.70 -12.24 -0.04
N THR A 283 13.03 -12.29 0.02
CA THR A 283 13.83 -13.16 -0.86
C THR A 283 14.42 -14.30 -0.04
N PHE A 284 14.36 -15.53 -0.52
CA PHE A 284 14.81 -16.70 0.25
C PHE A 284 15.33 -17.82 -0.67
N PRO A 285 16.22 -18.71 -0.16
CA PRO A 285 16.86 -19.70 -1.00
C PRO A 285 15.91 -20.88 -1.26
N ILE A 286 15.72 -21.24 -2.53
CA ILE A 286 14.81 -22.32 -2.92
C ILE A 286 15.31 -23.67 -2.41
N SER A 287 16.64 -23.88 -2.39
CA SER A 287 17.25 -25.13 -1.92
C SER A 287 17.31 -25.26 -0.39
N GLY A 288 17.07 -24.17 0.34
CA GLY A 288 17.34 -24.02 1.77
C GLY A 288 18.71 -23.42 2.10
N GLU A 289 19.56 -23.20 1.11
CA GLU A 289 20.85 -22.52 1.26
C GLU A 289 21.03 -21.48 0.16
N PHE A 290 21.49 -20.28 0.54
CA PHE A 290 21.86 -19.26 -0.43
C PHE A 290 23.15 -19.67 -1.13
N SER A 291 23.23 -19.45 -2.45
CA SER A 291 24.54 -19.40 -3.11
C SER A 291 25.42 -18.30 -2.51
N LYS A 292 26.72 -18.35 -2.79
CA LYS A 292 27.65 -17.31 -2.34
C LYS A 292 27.21 -15.94 -2.87
N GLU A 293 26.87 -15.87 -4.15
CA GLU A 293 26.47 -14.65 -4.83
C GLU A 293 25.15 -14.09 -4.25
N SER A 294 24.11 -14.91 -4.08
CA SER A 294 22.84 -14.42 -3.51
C SER A 294 22.96 -14.05 -2.03
N ALA A 295 23.74 -14.78 -1.23
CA ALA A 295 24.01 -14.43 0.17
C ALA A 295 24.70 -13.05 0.28
N GLN A 296 25.67 -12.78 -0.59
CA GLN A 296 26.38 -11.50 -0.63
C GLN A 296 25.42 -10.33 -0.96
N ILE A 297 24.55 -10.49 -1.96
CA ILE A 297 23.58 -9.46 -2.32
C ILE A 297 22.51 -9.29 -1.25
N TYR A 298 22.03 -10.39 -0.66
CA TYR A 298 21.09 -10.36 0.45
C TYR A 298 21.60 -9.57 1.64
N ALA A 299 22.87 -9.78 2.02
CA ALA A 299 23.49 -9.04 3.12
C ALA A 299 23.51 -7.53 2.86
N ILE A 300 23.81 -7.10 1.63
CA ILE A 300 23.81 -5.68 1.25
C ILE A 300 22.39 -5.11 1.35
N VAL A 301 21.40 -5.79 0.77
CA VAL A 301 20.00 -5.32 0.79
C VAL A 301 19.43 -5.26 2.21
N LEU A 302 19.74 -6.25 3.05
CA LEU A 302 19.37 -6.24 4.47
C LEU A 302 20.00 -5.05 5.20
N GLN A 303 21.27 -4.74 4.92
CA GLN A 303 21.94 -3.58 5.47
C GLN A 303 21.33 -2.26 4.96
N MET A 304 20.99 -2.16 3.67
CA MET A 304 20.27 -1.01 3.10
C MET A 304 18.98 -0.76 3.88
N GLN A 305 18.16 -1.80 4.07
CA GLN A 305 16.87 -1.68 4.73
C GLN A 305 17.02 -1.24 6.18
N LYS A 306 17.88 -1.93 6.96
CA LYS A 306 18.07 -1.66 8.38
C LYS A 306 18.58 -0.23 8.64
N GLN A 307 19.52 0.26 7.84
CA GLN A 307 20.02 1.62 7.98
C GLN A 307 19.00 2.67 7.53
N CYS A 308 18.24 2.42 6.47
CA CYS A 308 17.17 3.33 6.05
C CYS A 308 16.10 3.43 7.13
N ILE A 309 15.61 2.31 7.67
CA ILE A 309 14.63 2.27 8.76
C ILE A 309 15.17 3.01 10.00
N ALA A 310 16.42 2.78 10.39
CA ALA A 310 17.03 3.43 11.55
C ALA A 310 17.11 4.96 11.43
N ALA A 311 17.09 5.51 10.21
CA ALA A 311 17.09 6.95 9.96
C ALA A 311 15.68 7.57 9.93
N LEU A 312 14.61 6.76 9.94
CA LEU A 312 13.24 7.26 9.82
C LEU A 312 12.72 7.86 11.12
N LYS A 313 12.22 9.08 11.00
CA LYS A 313 11.41 9.81 11.98
C LYS A 313 10.61 10.91 11.30
N ALA A 314 9.67 11.50 12.03
CA ALA A 314 8.92 12.64 11.54
C ALA A 314 9.85 13.79 11.10
N GLY A 315 9.49 14.47 10.02
CA GLY A 315 10.24 15.59 9.48
C GLY A 315 11.43 15.22 8.59
N ILE A 316 11.72 13.92 8.42
CA ILE A 316 12.76 13.47 7.49
C ILE A 316 12.35 13.76 6.04
N LYS A 317 13.33 14.03 5.18
CA LYS A 317 13.12 14.18 3.74
C LYS A 317 13.37 12.84 3.05
N TRP A 318 12.34 12.27 2.43
CA TRP A 318 12.39 10.93 1.84
C TRP A 318 13.47 10.78 0.77
N ASP A 319 13.67 11.81 -0.05
CA ASP A 319 14.73 11.87 -1.07
C ASP A 319 16.12 11.58 -0.48
N ASP A 320 16.38 12.03 0.75
CA ASP A 320 17.69 11.87 1.42
C ASP A 320 17.87 10.42 1.93
N ILE A 321 16.78 9.76 2.32
CA ILE A 321 16.79 8.33 2.70
C ILE A 321 16.94 7.44 1.47
N HIS A 322 16.31 7.81 0.35
CA HIS A 322 16.53 7.15 -0.93
C HIS A 322 18.00 7.24 -1.38
N GLU A 323 18.62 8.42 -1.26
CA GLU A 323 20.06 8.58 -1.54
C GLU A 323 20.93 7.76 -0.57
N LEU A 324 20.57 7.68 0.72
CA LEU A 324 21.25 6.83 1.69
C LEU A 324 21.25 5.36 1.26
N ALA A 325 20.12 4.83 0.78
CA ALA A 325 20.03 3.48 0.24
C ALA A 325 21.02 3.26 -0.91
N HIS A 326 21.12 4.21 -1.85
CA HIS A 326 22.08 4.15 -2.95
C HIS A 326 23.53 4.19 -2.45
N ARG A 327 23.86 5.01 -1.45
CA ARG A 327 25.22 5.06 -0.88
C ARG A 327 25.63 3.71 -0.29
N ILE A 328 24.70 3.05 0.41
CA ILE A 328 24.94 1.71 0.99
C ILE A 328 25.08 0.66 -0.12
N ALA A 329 24.21 0.70 -1.14
CA ALA A 329 24.31 -0.19 -2.30
C ALA A 329 25.66 -0.03 -3.03
N ILE A 330 26.10 1.21 -3.25
CA ILE A 330 27.39 1.49 -3.89
C ILE A 330 28.54 0.89 -3.08
N GLN A 331 28.56 1.12 -1.76
CA GLN A 331 29.62 0.57 -0.91
C GLN A 331 29.62 -0.96 -0.93
N GLY A 332 28.45 -1.60 -0.80
CA GLY A 332 28.35 -3.06 -0.86
C GLY A 332 28.81 -3.63 -2.20
N LEU A 333 28.42 -3.02 -3.32
CA LEU A 333 28.81 -3.48 -4.65
C LEU A 333 30.30 -3.20 -4.96
N LEU A 334 30.90 -2.16 -4.35
CA LEU A 334 32.35 -1.92 -4.36
C LEU A 334 33.10 -3.02 -3.60
N ASP A 335 32.61 -3.39 -2.41
CA ASP A 335 33.23 -4.44 -1.57
C ASP A 335 33.21 -5.81 -2.27
N LEU A 336 32.20 -6.07 -3.10
CA LEU A 336 32.12 -7.27 -3.95
C LEU A 336 32.97 -7.18 -5.23
N GLY A 337 33.47 -6.00 -5.58
CA GLY A 337 34.20 -5.74 -6.82
C GLY A 337 33.33 -5.65 -8.07
N ILE A 338 31.99 -5.60 -7.93
CA ILE A 338 31.06 -5.39 -9.07
C ILE A 338 31.20 -3.95 -9.56
N LEU A 339 31.26 -3.01 -8.62
CA LEU A 339 31.61 -1.62 -8.89
C LEU A 339 33.10 -1.39 -8.63
N ARG A 340 33.67 -0.37 -9.28
CA ARG A 340 35.06 0.07 -9.09
C ARG A 340 35.18 1.59 -9.21
N GLY A 341 36.18 2.17 -8.54
CA GLY A 341 36.43 3.62 -8.54
C GLY A 341 36.00 4.29 -7.22
N ASP A 342 35.76 5.59 -7.26
CA ASP A 342 35.35 6.37 -6.09
C ASP A 342 33.82 6.33 -5.89
N ALA A 343 33.38 6.12 -4.64
CA ALA A 343 31.97 5.99 -4.31
C ALA A 343 31.14 7.25 -4.61
N ASN A 344 31.71 8.46 -4.44
CA ASN A 344 31.01 9.71 -4.73
C ASN A 344 30.92 9.96 -6.24
N GLU A 345 31.94 9.57 -7.01
CA GLU A 345 31.90 9.64 -8.47
C GLU A 345 30.84 8.70 -9.06
N ILE A 346 30.74 7.47 -8.55
CA ILE A 346 29.71 6.49 -8.91
C ILE A 346 28.32 7.05 -8.61
N LEU A 347 28.12 7.62 -7.41
CA LEU A 347 26.86 8.23 -7.03
C LEU A 347 26.52 9.42 -7.94
N ALA A 348 27.49 10.31 -8.20
CA ALA A 348 27.31 11.46 -9.08
C ALA A 348 27.01 11.05 -10.54
N ALA A 349 27.55 9.92 -10.99
CA ALA A 349 27.27 9.34 -12.30
C ALA A 349 25.94 8.58 -12.37
N ARG A 350 25.26 8.35 -11.24
CA ARG A 350 24.02 7.56 -11.11
C ARG A 350 24.16 6.10 -11.55
N THR A 351 25.38 5.55 -11.51
CA THR A 351 25.64 4.17 -11.94
C THR A 351 24.86 3.15 -11.12
N SER A 352 24.63 3.43 -9.83
CA SER A 352 23.83 2.57 -8.93
C SER A 352 22.39 2.37 -9.39
N VAL A 353 21.83 3.25 -10.23
CA VAL A 353 20.47 3.12 -10.77
C VAL A 353 20.36 1.91 -11.70
N ALA A 354 21.46 1.43 -12.28
CA ALA A 354 21.49 0.19 -13.05
C ALA A 354 21.10 -1.04 -12.21
N PHE A 355 21.41 -1.01 -10.91
CA PHE A 355 21.22 -2.12 -9.97
C PHE A 355 20.04 -1.89 -9.03
N PHE A 356 19.69 -0.64 -8.74
CA PHE A 356 18.54 -0.26 -7.91
C PHE A 356 17.70 0.81 -8.65
N PRO A 357 16.82 0.38 -9.57
CA PRO A 357 16.17 1.31 -10.52
C PRO A 357 14.86 1.93 -10.01
N HIS A 358 14.27 1.42 -8.94
CA HIS A 358 12.98 1.91 -8.40
C HIS A 358 13.16 2.80 -7.17
N GLY A 359 12.07 3.41 -6.71
CA GLY A 359 12.08 4.19 -5.48
C GLY A 359 12.20 3.31 -4.23
N LEU A 360 12.81 3.83 -3.17
CA LEU A 360 12.96 3.12 -1.88
C LEU A 360 11.65 2.68 -1.22
N GLY A 361 10.53 3.31 -1.58
CA GLY A 361 9.23 2.98 -1.04
C GLY A 361 8.19 4.07 -1.28
N HIS A 362 7.03 3.88 -0.69
CA HIS A 362 5.83 4.69 -0.91
C HIS A 362 4.94 4.72 0.33
N TYR A 363 3.94 5.62 0.36
CA TYR A 363 2.89 5.51 1.37
C TYR A 363 2.08 4.23 1.17
N LEU A 364 1.60 3.67 2.28
CA LEU A 364 0.75 2.48 2.35
C LEU A 364 -0.51 2.78 3.17
N GLY A 365 -1.66 2.26 2.76
CA GLY A 365 -2.92 2.46 3.47
C GLY A 365 -4.08 1.72 2.80
N LEU A 366 -5.11 2.46 2.39
CA LEU A 366 -6.26 1.90 1.66
C LEU A 366 -5.90 1.41 0.24
N ASP A 367 -4.76 1.85 -0.28
CA ASP A 367 -4.16 1.35 -1.50
C ASP A 367 -2.71 0.96 -1.18
N THR A 368 -2.16 -0.03 -1.90
CA THR A 368 -0.74 -0.42 -1.80
C THR A 368 0.16 0.79 -2.05
N HIS A 369 -0.01 1.42 -3.22
CA HIS A 369 0.55 2.73 -3.52
C HIS A 369 -0.44 3.82 -3.08
N ASP A 370 -0.39 4.19 -1.80
CA ASP A 370 -1.34 5.14 -1.19
C ASP A 370 -1.12 6.60 -1.66
N THR A 371 -2.12 7.44 -1.43
CA THR A 371 -2.13 8.82 -1.93
C THR A 371 -1.22 9.77 -1.13
N GLY A 372 -0.95 10.96 -1.68
CA GLY A 372 -0.20 12.02 -0.98
C GLY A 372 1.32 11.96 -1.13
N GLY A 373 1.87 11.03 -1.90
CA GLY A 373 3.32 10.86 -2.08
C GLY A 373 4.01 11.86 -3.03
N ASN A 374 3.26 12.62 -3.83
CA ASN A 374 3.78 13.64 -4.76
C ASN A 374 4.87 13.14 -5.74
N PRO A 375 4.66 12.04 -6.49
CA PRO A 375 5.64 11.53 -7.45
C PRO A 375 5.95 12.56 -8.55
N ASN A 376 7.19 12.55 -9.04
CA ASN A 376 7.62 13.32 -10.21
C ASN A 376 8.26 12.42 -11.27
N TYR A 377 7.43 11.72 -12.05
CA TYR A 377 7.90 10.85 -13.13
C TYR A 377 8.57 11.60 -14.30
N LYS A 378 8.51 12.94 -14.30
CA LYS A 378 9.21 13.79 -15.27
C LYS A 378 10.59 14.26 -14.78
N ASP A 379 11.02 13.83 -13.60
CA ASP A 379 12.35 14.16 -13.09
C ASP A 379 13.43 13.70 -14.06
N SER A 380 14.32 14.62 -14.43
CA SER A 380 15.43 14.33 -15.34
C SER A 380 16.48 13.45 -14.67
N ASP A 381 16.61 13.53 -13.34
CA ASP A 381 17.52 12.66 -12.60
C ASP A 381 16.91 11.25 -12.47
N PRO A 382 17.52 10.22 -13.10
CA PRO A 382 16.96 8.88 -13.11
C PRO A 382 16.87 8.26 -11.71
N MET A 383 17.67 8.70 -10.74
CA MET A 383 17.64 8.20 -9.37
C MET A 383 16.35 8.57 -8.64
N PHE A 384 15.75 9.71 -8.97
CA PHE A 384 14.55 10.22 -8.28
C PHE A 384 13.26 10.08 -9.10
N ARG A 385 13.36 9.71 -10.38
CA ARG A 385 12.23 9.64 -11.33
C ARG A 385 11.12 8.70 -10.88
N TYR A 386 11.46 7.57 -10.30
CA TYR A 386 10.49 6.53 -9.90
C TYR A 386 10.12 6.56 -8.42
N LEU A 387 10.54 7.59 -7.68
CA LEU A 387 10.06 7.81 -6.31
C LEU A 387 8.56 8.12 -6.33
N ARG A 388 7.81 7.33 -5.56
CA ARG A 388 6.37 7.54 -5.31
C ARG A 388 6.11 8.47 -4.14
N LEU A 389 7.05 8.56 -3.20
CA LEU A 389 7.08 9.48 -2.08
C LEU A 389 8.22 10.48 -2.26
N ARG A 390 7.93 11.77 -2.11
CA ARG A 390 8.89 12.88 -2.20
C ARG A 390 8.67 13.85 -1.03
N GLY A 391 9.74 14.45 -0.55
CA GLY A 391 9.67 15.53 0.44
C GLY A 391 9.52 15.05 1.89
N ILE A 392 8.90 15.88 2.72
CA ILE A 392 8.87 15.70 4.18
C ILE A 392 7.81 14.68 4.58
N VAL A 393 8.24 13.69 5.38
CA VAL A 393 7.36 12.61 5.86
C VAL A 393 6.83 12.94 7.27
N PRO A 394 5.51 13.00 7.49
CA PRO A 394 4.91 13.36 8.76
C PRO A 394 4.75 12.14 9.70
N ALA A 395 4.69 12.41 11.01
CA ALA A 395 4.31 11.41 12.02
C ALA A 395 2.91 10.84 11.75
N GLY A 396 2.69 9.57 12.08
CA GLY A 396 1.42 8.87 11.86
C GLY A 396 1.19 8.40 10.42
N SER A 397 2.13 8.64 9.51
CA SER A 397 2.10 8.04 8.17
C SER A 397 2.70 6.62 8.19
N VAL A 398 2.25 5.77 7.26
CA VAL A 398 2.81 4.42 7.05
C VAL A 398 3.45 4.39 5.67
N VAL A 399 4.69 3.93 5.59
CA VAL A 399 5.49 3.83 4.37
C VAL A 399 6.08 2.44 4.19
N THR A 400 6.30 2.01 2.95
CA THR A 400 7.15 0.85 2.66
C THR A 400 8.63 1.26 2.71
N VAL A 401 9.50 0.34 3.12
CA VAL A 401 10.96 0.46 2.96
C VAL A 401 11.46 -0.80 2.28
N GLU A 402 11.68 -0.70 0.97
CA GLU A 402 11.81 -1.82 0.05
C GLU A 402 13.08 -1.73 -0.82
N PRO A 403 14.29 -1.51 -0.25
CA PRO A 403 15.49 -1.52 -1.08
C PRO A 403 15.67 -2.86 -1.80
N GLY A 404 16.26 -2.80 -2.99
CA GLY A 404 16.60 -3.99 -3.76
C GLY A 404 17.80 -3.80 -4.67
N ILE A 405 18.43 -4.92 -5.01
CA ILE A 405 19.53 -5.00 -5.99
C ILE A 405 19.15 -6.04 -7.03
N TYR A 406 19.21 -5.66 -8.30
CA TYR A 406 18.74 -6.44 -9.43
C TYR A 406 19.83 -6.56 -10.50
N PHE A 407 19.88 -7.73 -11.12
CA PHE A 407 20.78 -8.10 -12.21
C PHE A 407 19.95 -8.35 -13.48
N CYS A 408 19.43 -7.28 -14.07
CA CYS A 408 18.69 -7.35 -15.32
C CYS A 408 19.59 -6.95 -16.50
N ARG A 409 19.88 -7.89 -17.41
CA ARG A 409 20.71 -7.63 -18.60
C ARG A 409 20.20 -6.43 -19.41
N PHE A 410 18.89 -6.33 -19.63
CA PHE A 410 18.30 -5.26 -20.42
C PHE A 410 18.49 -3.87 -19.79
N ILE A 411 18.62 -3.79 -18.46
CA ILE A 411 18.84 -2.54 -17.73
C ILE A 411 20.33 -2.22 -17.60
N ILE A 412 21.17 -3.23 -17.34
CA ILE A 412 22.59 -3.02 -17.04
C ILE A 412 23.46 -2.95 -18.31
N GLU A 413 23.18 -3.74 -19.35
CA GLU A 413 23.99 -3.73 -20.59
C GLU A 413 24.13 -2.35 -21.24
N PRO A 414 23.11 -1.46 -21.26
CA PRO A 414 23.29 -0.08 -21.69
C PRO A 414 24.39 0.68 -20.93
N TYR A 415 24.55 0.44 -19.62
CA TYR A 415 25.60 1.05 -18.80
C TYR A 415 26.99 0.48 -19.15
N LEU A 416 27.08 -0.78 -19.57
CA LEU A 416 28.35 -1.39 -20.02
C LEU A 416 28.83 -0.83 -21.36
N ARG A 417 27.89 -0.39 -22.21
CA ARG A 417 28.20 0.19 -23.53
C ARG A 417 28.56 1.67 -23.46
N ASP A 418 28.02 2.40 -22.48
CA ASP A 418 28.33 3.81 -22.26
C ASP A 418 29.78 4.01 -21.78
N GLU A 419 30.52 4.93 -22.41
CA GLU A 419 31.94 5.18 -22.14
C GLU A 419 32.21 5.62 -20.70
N ARG A 420 31.32 6.45 -20.14
CA ARG A 420 31.48 6.95 -18.77
C ARG A 420 31.10 5.88 -17.75
N GLN A 421 29.99 5.18 -17.98
CA GLN A 421 29.45 4.21 -17.02
C GLN A 421 30.29 2.92 -16.94
N ARG A 422 30.82 2.41 -18.07
CA ARG A 422 31.63 1.17 -18.06
C ARG A 422 32.88 1.28 -17.18
N GLY A 423 33.39 2.50 -16.99
CA GLY A 423 34.53 2.75 -16.11
C GLY A 423 34.26 2.32 -14.67
N PHE A 424 33.00 2.37 -14.24
CA PHE A 424 32.59 2.08 -12.87
C PHE A 424 32.13 0.64 -12.63
N ILE A 425 31.98 -0.19 -13.67
CA ILE A 425 31.45 -1.57 -13.55
C ILE A 425 32.51 -2.57 -14.02
N ASP A 426 32.77 -3.61 -13.22
CA ASP A 426 33.61 -4.73 -13.61
C ASP A 426 32.76 -5.86 -14.20
N GLU A 427 32.76 -5.98 -15.53
CA GLU A 427 31.97 -6.99 -16.25
C GLU A 427 32.36 -8.42 -15.89
N GLY A 428 33.64 -8.68 -15.59
CA GLY A 428 34.12 -10.01 -15.25
C GLY A 428 33.59 -10.48 -13.90
N VAL A 429 33.51 -9.58 -12.92
CA VAL A 429 32.88 -9.87 -11.62
C VAL A 429 31.36 -9.96 -11.76
N LEU A 430 30.75 -9.03 -12.49
CA LEU A 430 29.30 -8.95 -12.72
C LEU A 430 28.72 -10.24 -13.31
N GLU A 431 29.45 -10.91 -14.22
CA GLU A 431 28.96 -12.12 -14.91
C GLU A 431 28.55 -13.24 -13.96
N ARG A 432 29.08 -13.26 -12.73
CA ARG A 432 28.74 -14.25 -11.70
C ARG A 432 27.36 -14.05 -11.06
N PHE A 433 26.79 -12.85 -11.17
CA PHE A 433 25.60 -12.46 -10.40
C PHE A 433 24.29 -12.48 -11.19
N TRP A 434 24.32 -12.71 -12.50
CA TRP A 434 23.10 -12.71 -13.33
C TRP A 434 22.03 -13.68 -12.84
N SER A 435 22.44 -14.89 -12.42
CA SER A 435 21.51 -15.92 -11.95
C SER A 435 20.82 -15.59 -10.62
N VAL A 436 21.32 -14.60 -9.87
CA VAL A 436 20.64 -14.08 -8.67
C VAL A 436 19.30 -13.47 -9.05
N GLY A 437 19.22 -12.83 -10.23
CA GLY A 437 18.05 -12.09 -10.68
C GLY A 437 17.83 -10.83 -9.85
N GLY A 438 17.27 -10.96 -8.65
CA GLY A 438 17.05 -9.82 -7.77
C GLY A 438 16.86 -10.23 -6.32
N VAL A 439 17.23 -9.32 -5.42
CA VAL A 439 16.92 -9.41 -4.00
C VAL A 439 16.23 -8.12 -3.60
N ARG A 440 15.06 -8.24 -2.97
CA ARG A 440 14.33 -7.15 -2.31
C ARG A 440 13.90 -7.60 -0.91
N ILE A 441 13.95 -6.69 0.05
CA ILE A 441 13.46 -6.90 1.40
C ILE A 441 12.62 -5.67 1.76
N GLU A 442 11.36 -5.89 2.08
CA GLU A 442 10.38 -4.82 2.25
C GLU A 442 9.54 -5.00 3.51
N ASP A 443 9.40 -3.89 4.24
CA ASP A 443 8.58 -3.79 5.44
C ASP A 443 7.70 -2.54 5.42
N ASN A 444 6.63 -2.58 6.22
CA ASN A 444 5.67 -1.51 6.43
C ASN A 444 5.99 -0.78 7.73
N ILE A 445 6.32 0.50 7.64
CA ILE A 445 6.89 1.29 8.73
C ILE A 445 5.95 2.44 9.09
N LEU A 446 5.51 2.47 10.34
CA LEU A 446 4.80 3.61 10.93
C LEU A 446 5.81 4.67 11.38
N ILE A 447 5.70 5.89 10.85
CA ILE A 447 6.54 7.01 11.25
C ILE A 447 6.01 7.58 12.58
N THR A 448 6.89 7.79 13.55
CA THR A 448 6.57 8.43 14.83
C THR A 448 7.35 9.74 14.97
N GLU A 449 7.04 10.55 15.98
CA GLU A 449 7.72 11.83 16.21
C GLU A 449 9.23 11.65 16.41
N GLU A 450 9.62 10.65 17.20
CA GLU A 450 11.01 10.42 17.61
C GLU A 450 11.70 9.28 16.84
N GLY A 451 11.00 8.61 15.92
CA GLY A 451 11.52 7.43 15.23
C GLY A 451 10.50 6.77 14.32
N CYS A 452 10.49 5.45 14.33
CA CYS A 452 9.50 4.67 13.62
C CYS A 452 9.17 3.37 14.36
N GLU A 453 8.11 2.71 13.93
CA GLU A 453 7.74 1.37 14.35
C GLU A 453 7.59 0.48 13.12
N ASN A 454 8.22 -0.69 13.14
CA ASN A 454 8.03 -1.67 12.09
C ASN A 454 6.75 -2.49 12.34
N LEU A 455 5.81 -2.44 11.41
CA LEU A 455 4.54 -3.16 11.47
C LEU A 455 4.62 -4.56 10.87
N THR A 456 5.76 -4.93 10.25
CA THR A 456 5.95 -6.19 9.54
C THR A 456 6.72 -7.20 10.41
N PRO A 457 6.04 -8.22 10.98
CA PRO A 457 6.70 -9.24 11.80
C PRO A 457 7.34 -10.35 10.96
N THR A 458 7.32 -10.27 9.62
CA THR A 458 7.89 -11.30 8.76
C THR A 458 9.41 -11.42 8.97
N PRO A 459 9.96 -12.61 9.24
CA PRO A 459 11.40 -12.80 9.43
C PRO A 459 12.23 -12.39 8.20
N LYS A 460 13.40 -11.82 8.43
CA LYS A 460 14.29 -11.29 7.37
C LYS A 460 15.77 -11.40 7.70
N GLU A 461 16.15 -11.84 8.89
CA GLU A 461 17.54 -12.18 9.10
C GLU A 461 17.84 -13.47 8.35
N MET A 462 19.02 -13.54 7.73
CA MET A 462 19.38 -14.63 6.81
C MET A 462 19.22 -16.03 7.44
N GLU A 463 19.62 -16.17 8.70
CA GLU A 463 19.49 -17.42 9.45
C GLU A 463 18.04 -17.78 9.79
N GLU A 464 17.19 -16.81 10.08
CA GLU A 464 15.77 -17.05 10.34
C GLU A 464 15.08 -17.58 9.08
N VAL A 465 15.34 -16.91 7.95
CA VAL A 465 14.80 -17.29 6.64
C VAL A 465 15.28 -18.69 6.24
N ARG A 466 16.58 -18.98 6.36
CA ARG A 466 17.14 -20.33 6.12
C ARG A 466 16.52 -21.36 7.04
N GLY A 467 16.35 -21.03 8.32
CA GLY A 467 15.72 -21.91 9.31
C GLY A 467 14.31 -22.30 8.90
N ILE A 468 13.46 -21.33 8.53
CA ILE A 468 12.07 -21.55 8.12
C ILE A 468 12.00 -22.43 6.86
N VAL A 469 12.81 -22.12 5.85
CA VAL A 469 12.87 -22.92 4.60
C VAL A 469 13.28 -24.36 4.88
N ASN A 470 14.15 -24.58 5.87
CA ASN A 470 14.58 -25.91 6.28
C ASN A 470 13.67 -26.56 7.35
N GLY A 471 12.50 -25.98 7.65
CA GLY A 471 11.50 -26.54 8.55
C GLY A 471 11.81 -26.37 10.04
N GLN A 472 12.69 -25.45 10.41
CA GLN A 472 12.93 -25.08 11.80
C GLN A 472 11.74 -24.24 12.33
N SER A 473 11.46 -24.39 13.63
CA SER A 473 10.29 -23.79 14.30
C SER A 473 10.50 -22.31 14.62
#